data_AF-A0AAV5T5X7-F1
#
_entry.id   AF-A0AAV5T5X7-F1
#
_cell.length_a   1.000
_cell.length_b   1.000
_cell.length_c   1.000
_cell.angle_alpha   90.00
_cell.angle_beta   90.00
_cell.angle_gamma   90.00
#
_symmetry.space_group_name_H-M   'P 1'
#
loop_
_entity.id
_entity.type
_entity.pdbx_description
1 polymer ?
#
loop_
_entity_poly.entity_id
_entity_poly.type
_entity_poly.pdbx_seq_one_letter_code
_entity_poly.pdbx_strand_id
1 'polypeptide(L)'
;MGPPETDGARRFRGKITSAKRAAAASGQYWGYSVRIAKRIGEVIDHDKYDCIIGTSPNGARAAELEVDTMKHSNILVVFGGIEGVDAAIEGDEAYEQTSAEEAFTLLLRPFVSNGSRSERIEENVLVGLSTVDALVADLYGYAGKLDYRNTQPSPSPTIDN
;
A
#
# COMPACT_ATOMS: atom_id res chain seq x y z
N MET A 1 -34.63 -40.03 -6.88
CA MET A 1 -33.74 -40.16 -8.05
C MET A 1 -32.88 -38.90 -8.08
N GLY A 2 -31.61 -39.00 -7.71
CA GLY A 2 -30.68 -37.86 -7.82
C GLY A 2 -30.31 -37.61 -9.29
N PRO A 3 -29.80 -36.42 -9.63
CA PRO A 3 -29.39 -36.13 -11.01
C PRO A 3 -28.27 -37.10 -11.44
N PRO A 4 -28.24 -37.52 -12.72
CA PRO A 4 -27.23 -38.44 -13.22
C PRO A 4 -25.83 -37.80 -13.17
N GLU A 5 -24.84 -38.58 -12.71
CA GLU A 5 -23.42 -38.19 -12.76
C GLU A 5 -22.98 -38.03 -14.22
N THR A 6 -22.48 -36.84 -14.55
CA THR A 6 -21.86 -36.57 -15.85
C THR A 6 -20.40 -37.06 -15.85
N ASP A 7 -20.22 -38.27 -16.36
CA ASP A 7 -18.92 -38.88 -16.62
C ASP A 7 -18.23 -38.16 -17.80
N GLY A 8 -17.28 -37.26 -17.49
CA GLY A 8 -16.53 -36.51 -18.53
C GLY A 8 -15.96 -35.15 -18.13
N ALA A 9 -16.23 -34.63 -16.93
CA ALA A 9 -15.65 -33.37 -16.50
C ALA A 9 -14.13 -33.51 -16.23
N ARG A 10 -13.28 -32.94 -17.10
CA ARG A 10 -11.83 -32.82 -16.84
C ARG A 10 -11.61 -32.06 -15.54
N ARG A 11 -11.12 -32.74 -14.50
CA ARG A 11 -10.79 -32.14 -13.22
C ARG A 11 -9.32 -31.70 -13.23
N PHE A 12 -9.10 -30.40 -13.05
CA PHE A 12 -7.76 -29.87 -12.82
C PHE A 12 -7.27 -30.31 -11.43
N ARG A 13 -6.01 -30.75 -11.35
CA ARG A 13 -5.35 -31.10 -10.08
C ARG A 13 -4.48 -29.94 -9.64
N GLY A 14 -4.53 -29.60 -8.35
CA GLY A 14 -3.72 -28.53 -7.76
C GLY A 14 -3.49 -28.76 -6.27
N LYS A 15 -2.50 -28.06 -5.71
CA LYS A 15 -2.21 -28.07 -4.27
C LYS A 15 -2.57 -26.71 -3.68
N ILE A 16 -3.34 -26.72 -2.60
CA ILE A 16 -3.66 -25.49 -1.86
C ILE A 16 -2.37 -24.88 -1.31
N THR A 17 -2.22 -23.57 -1.50
CA THR A 17 -1.10 -22.78 -0.99
C THR A 17 -1.62 -21.49 -0.35
N SER A 18 -0.80 -20.82 0.45
CA SER A 18 -1.17 -19.50 0.97
C SER A 18 -1.08 -18.44 -0.14
N ALA A 19 -1.96 -17.44 -0.07
CA ALA A 19 -1.96 -16.30 -0.97
C ALA A 19 -0.59 -15.59 -1.00
N LYS A 20 0.05 -15.40 0.17
CA LYS A 20 1.40 -14.82 0.26
C LYS A 20 2.44 -15.60 -0.56
N ARG A 21 2.41 -16.93 -0.50
CA ARG A 21 3.33 -17.77 -1.27
C ARG A 21 3.00 -17.71 -2.77
N ALA A 22 1.72 -17.71 -3.12
CA ALA A 22 1.30 -17.59 -4.53
C ALA A 22 1.76 -16.26 -5.14
N ALA A 23 1.52 -15.14 -4.46
CA ALA A 23 1.92 -13.80 -4.90
C ALA A 23 3.44 -13.67 -5.07
N ALA A 24 4.21 -14.15 -4.09
CA ALA A 24 5.68 -14.11 -4.15
C ALA A 24 6.24 -14.95 -5.30
N ALA A 25 5.62 -16.11 -5.60
CA ALA A 25 6.08 -16.99 -6.67
C ALA A 25 5.68 -16.50 -8.07
N SER A 26 4.50 -15.87 -8.21
CA SER A 26 4.00 -15.39 -9.50
C SER A 26 4.43 -13.96 -9.83
N GLY A 27 4.83 -13.17 -8.83
CA GLY A 27 5.05 -11.73 -8.97
C GLY A 27 3.76 -10.95 -9.25
N GLN A 28 2.59 -11.57 -9.07
CA GLN A 28 1.30 -10.94 -9.34
C GLN A 28 0.67 -10.41 -8.05
N TYR A 29 0.02 -9.26 -8.16
CA TYR A 29 -0.83 -8.74 -7.11
C TYR A 29 -1.98 -9.72 -6.82
N TRP A 30 -2.15 -10.07 -5.54
CA TRP A 30 -3.10 -11.11 -5.11
C TRP A 30 -4.16 -10.58 -4.14
N GLY A 31 -4.49 -9.29 -4.26
CA GLY A 31 -5.42 -8.61 -3.37
C GLY A 31 -4.77 -8.09 -2.09
N TYR A 32 -5.61 -7.63 -1.17
CA TYR A 32 -5.23 -7.16 0.16
C TYR A 32 -6.07 -7.87 1.24
N SER A 33 -5.55 -7.89 2.47
CA SER A 33 -6.32 -8.27 3.65
C SER A 33 -6.85 -7.02 4.36
N VAL A 34 -8.07 -7.11 4.90
CA VAL A 34 -8.65 -6.05 5.73
C VAL A 34 -8.46 -6.39 7.20
N ARG A 35 -8.00 -5.42 8.00
CA ARG A 35 -7.89 -5.51 9.46
C ARG A 35 -8.56 -4.29 10.07
N ILE A 36 -9.33 -4.50 11.13
CA ILE A 36 -9.94 -3.43 11.91
C ILE A 36 -9.07 -3.21 13.15
N ALA A 37 -8.70 -1.96 13.41
CA ALA A 37 -8.03 -1.50 14.61
C ALA A 37 -8.92 -0.47 15.31
N LYS A 38 -8.92 -0.45 16.64
CA LYS A 38 -9.80 0.46 17.41
C LYS A 38 -9.20 1.85 17.63
N ARG A 39 -7.88 1.95 17.50
CA ARG A 39 -7.09 3.16 17.79
C ARG A 39 -5.81 3.17 16.95
N ILE A 40 -5.14 4.31 16.86
CA ILE A 40 -3.95 4.45 16.02
C ILE A 40 -2.76 3.67 16.57
N GLY A 41 -2.62 3.54 17.88
CA GLY A 41 -1.57 2.76 18.52
C GLY A 41 -1.65 1.25 18.23
N GLU A 42 -2.80 0.74 17.79
CA GLU A 42 -2.95 -0.65 17.31
C GLU A 42 -2.57 -0.81 15.82
N VAL A 43 -2.35 0.31 15.12
CA VAL A 43 -1.96 0.36 13.71
C VAL A 43 -0.46 0.49 13.56
N ILE A 44 0.15 1.35 14.38
CA ILE A 44 1.59 1.61 14.38
C ILE A 44 2.32 0.46 15.08
N ASP A 45 3.24 -0.18 14.35
CA ASP A 45 3.99 -1.34 14.80
C ASP A 45 5.39 -1.28 14.17
N HIS A 46 6.34 -0.71 14.92
CA HIS A 46 7.72 -0.51 14.47
C HIS A 46 8.52 -1.82 14.38
N ASP A 47 8.05 -2.92 14.98
CA ASP A 47 8.68 -4.23 14.82
C ASP A 47 8.29 -4.86 13.47
N LYS A 48 7.12 -4.51 12.95
CA LYS A 48 6.60 -5.03 11.68
C LYS A 48 6.89 -4.14 10.48
N TYR A 49 6.91 -2.83 10.67
CA TYR A 49 7.10 -1.84 9.60
C TYR A 49 8.36 -1.03 9.87
N ASP A 50 9.29 -1.08 8.93
CA ASP A 50 10.57 -0.39 9.01
C ASP A 50 10.52 1.05 8.47
N CYS A 51 9.42 1.42 7.81
CA CYS A 51 9.09 2.79 7.44
C CYS A 51 7.57 3.00 7.55
N ILE A 52 7.17 3.98 8.36
CA ILE A 52 5.77 4.32 8.58
C ILE A 52 5.56 5.76 8.13
N ILE A 53 4.76 5.94 7.09
CA ILE A 53 4.50 7.22 6.44
C ILE A 53 3.08 7.68 6.81
N GLY A 54 2.96 8.81 7.48
CA GLY A 54 1.67 9.43 7.81
C GLY A 54 1.33 10.57 6.86
N THR A 55 0.05 10.77 6.52
CA THR A 55 -0.37 11.96 5.79
C THR A 55 -0.74 13.09 6.74
N SER A 56 -0.09 14.25 6.61
CA SER A 56 -0.33 15.42 7.45
C SER A 56 -0.32 16.72 6.64
N PRO A 57 -1.23 17.67 6.94
CA PRO A 57 -1.14 19.05 6.46
C PRO A 57 0.15 19.76 6.88
N ASN A 58 0.84 19.27 7.92
CA ASN A 58 2.12 19.79 8.41
C ASN A 58 3.33 19.02 7.83
N GLY A 59 3.09 17.94 7.10
CA GLY A 59 4.14 17.11 6.49
C GLY A 59 4.95 17.80 5.40
N ALA A 60 5.99 17.09 4.96
CA ALA A 60 6.89 17.51 3.89
C ALA A 60 6.31 17.24 2.51
N ARG A 61 6.76 18.00 1.52
CA ARG A 61 6.35 17.82 0.12
C ARG A 61 6.99 16.55 -0.44
N ALA A 62 6.36 15.95 -1.45
CA ALA A 62 6.91 14.76 -2.13
C ALA A 62 8.38 14.89 -2.54
N ALA A 63 8.79 16.07 -3.04
CA ALA A 63 10.16 16.34 -3.49
C ALA A 63 11.19 16.49 -2.35
N GLU A 64 10.72 16.60 -1.11
CA GLU A 64 11.55 16.73 0.10
C GLU A 64 11.71 15.40 0.84
N LEU A 65 10.98 14.36 0.40
CA LEU A 65 10.97 13.05 1.01
C LEU A 65 11.87 12.09 0.24
N GLU A 66 12.63 11.29 0.99
CA GLU A 66 13.39 10.17 0.46
C GLU A 66 13.03 8.91 1.25
N VAL A 67 12.77 7.81 0.53
CA VAL A 67 12.54 6.49 1.12
C VAL A 67 13.66 5.57 0.67
N ASP A 68 14.53 5.19 1.60
CA ASP A 68 15.63 4.25 1.30
C ASP A 68 15.09 2.81 1.21
N THR A 69 14.67 2.40 0.01
CA THR A 69 14.10 1.05 -0.18
C THR A 69 15.12 -0.09 -0.06
N MET A 70 16.42 0.22 0.01
CA MET A 70 17.44 -0.78 0.35
C MET A 70 17.40 -1.12 1.85
N LYS A 71 16.90 -0.20 2.68
CA LYS A 71 16.72 -0.39 4.13
C LYS A 71 15.29 -0.73 4.51
N HIS A 72 14.31 -0.27 3.74
CA HIS A 72 12.89 -0.40 4.06
C HIS A 72 12.20 -1.44 3.16
N SER A 73 11.82 -2.57 3.74
CA SER A 73 11.13 -3.67 3.06
C SER A 73 9.65 -3.76 3.42
N ASN A 74 9.23 -3.17 4.54
CA ASN A 74 7.85 -3.22 5.03
C ASN A 74 7.34 -1.81 5.33
N ILE A 75 6.73 -1.20 4.31
CA ILE A 75 6.22 0.17 4.39
C ILE A 75 4.75 0.15 4.82
N LEU A 76 4.40 0.96 5.81
CA LEU A 76 3.02 1.28 6.18
C LEU A 76 2.71 2.73 5.78
N VAL A 77 1.65 2.94 5.01
CA VAL A 77 1.15 4.29 4.69
C VAL A 77 -0.18 4.50 5.43
N VAL A 78 -0.26 5.56 6.22
CA VAL A 78 -1.40 5.87 7.08
C VAL A 78 -2.05 7.17 6.60
N PHE A 79 -3.34 7.08 6.29
CA PHE A 79 -4.14 8.20 5.82
C PHE A 79 -5.03 8.72 6.95
N GLY A 80 -4.87 10.00 7.25
CA GLY A 80 -5.67 10.71 8.24
C GLY A 80 -6.95 11.32 7.66
N GLY A 81 -7.74 11.90 8.54
CA GLY A 81 -8.92 12.70 8.17
C GLY A 81 -8.53 14.10 7.68
N ILE A 82 -9.43 15.06 7.88
CA ILE A 82 -9.21 16.46 7.47
C ILE A 82 -7.95 17.06 8.13
N GLU A 83 -7.69 16.70 9.38
CA GLU A 83 -6.54 17.17 10.17
C GLU A 83 -5.31 16.25 10.04
N GLY A 84 -5.32 15.33 9.06
CA GLY A 84 -4.25 14.36 8.89
C GLY A 84 -4.18 13.33 10.03
N VAL A 85 -3.01 12.74 10.20
CA VAL A 85 -2.72 11.75 11.24
C VAL A 85 -2.50 12.38 12.61
N ASP A 86 -2.22 13.69 12.66
CA ASP A 86 -1.97 14.47 13.86
C ASP A 86 -3.11 14.31 14.87
N ALA A 87 -4.36 14.53 14.44
CA ALA A 87 -5.55 14.37 15.28
C ALA A 87 -5.77 12.93 15.78
N ALA A 88 -5.29 11.93 15.03
CA ALA A 88 -5.41 10.53 15.45
C ALA A 88 -4.42 10.20 16.57
N ILE A 89 -3.21 10.77 16.54
CA ILE A 89 -2.20 10.65 17.60
C ILE A 89 -2.67 11.39 18.85
N GLU A 90 -3.10 12.65 18.71
CA GLU A 90 -3.59 13.45 19.85
C GLU A 90 -4.80 12.81 20.53
N GLY A 91 -5.64 12.09 19.79
CA GLY A 91 -6.83 11.42 20.30
C GLY A 91 -6.61 10.05 20.95
N ASP A 92 -5.42 9.45 20.85
CA ASP A 92 -5.12 8.14 21.44
C ASP A 92 -4.25 8.27 22.69
N GLU A 93 -4.88 8.60 23.82
CA GLU A 93 -4.23 8.78 25.12
C GLU A 93 -3.45 7.53 25.63
N ALA A 94 -3.72 6.36 25.05
CA ALA A 94 -3.02 5.12 25.43
C ALA A 94 -1.76 4.87 24.59
N TYR A 95 -1.53 5.67 23.56
CA TYR A 95 -0.33 5.60 22.74
C TYR A 95 0.78 6.45 23.37
N GLU A 96 2.03 5.97 23.27
CA GLU A 96 3.14 6.59 24.00
C GLU A 96 3.59 7.91 23.36
N GLN A 97 3.61 7.97 22.03
CA GLN A 97 4.03 9.13 21.27
C GLN A 97 2.96 10.22 21.29
N THR A 98 3.40 11.45 21.48
CA THR A 98 2.49 12.60 21.68
C THR A 98 2.35 13.48 20.44
N SER A 99 3.17 13.25 19.42
CA SER A 99 3.13 13.96 18.15
C SER A 99 3.27 13.02 16.96
N ALA A 100 2.84 13.48 15.79
CA ALA A 100 2.98 12.74 14.55
C ALA A 100 4.47 12.56 14.17
N GLU A 101 5.32 13.55 14.48
CA GLU A 101 6.76 13.49 14.23
C GLU A 101 7.46 12.42 15.05
N GLU A 102 6.96 12.11 16.25
CA GLU A 102 7.48 11.02 17.09
C GLU A 102 6.98 9.65 16.62
N ALA A 103 5.74 9.59 16.13
CA ALA A 103 5.06 8.34 15.79
C ALA A 103 5.38 7.81 14.37
N PHE A 104 5.73 8.70 13.44
CA PHE A 104 5.91 8.37 12.03
C PHE A 104 7.37 8.55 11.60
N THR A 105 7.85 7.65 10.73
CA THR A 105 9.17 7.79 10.11
C THR A 105 9.20 9.00 9.18
N LEU A 106 8.13 9.21 8.43
CA LEU A 106 7.97 10.32 7.50
C LEU A 106 6.54 10.87 7.57
N LEU A 107 6.40 12.18 7.39
CA LEU A 107 5.11 12.83 7.22
C LEU A 107 5.02 13.40 5.80
N LEU A 108 4.09 12.87 5.02
CA LEU A 108 3.80 13.30 3.66
C LEU A 108 2.67 14.32 3.66
N ARG A 109 2.87 15.41 2.94
CA ARG A 109 1.81 16.31 2.51
C ARG A 109 1.42 15.98 1.06
N PRO A 110 0.27 15.30 0.82
CA PRO A 110 -0.12 14.87 -0.52
C PRO A 110 -0.38 16.05 -1.48
N PHE A 111 -0.87 17.18 -0.94
CA PHE A 111 -1.22 18.36 -1.71
C PHE A 111 -0.44 19.60 -1.19
N VAL A 112 0.33 20.23 -2.07
CA VAL A 112 1.07 21.47 -1.74
C VAL A 112 0.13 22.66 -1.60
N SER A 113 -0.87 22.73 -2.46
CA SER A 113 -1.94 23.71 -2.43
C SER A 113 -3.21 23.02 -2.89
N ASN A 114 -4.22 22.96 -2.03
CA ASN A 114 -5.54 22.51 -2.44
C ASN A 114 -6.31 23.71 -3.01
N GLY A 115 -6.98 23.50 -4.16
CA GLY A 115 -7.91 24.49 -4.73
C GLY A 115 -9.31 24.40 -4.12
N SER A 116 -9.47 23.57 -3.09
CA SER A 116 -10.71 23.22 -2.42
C SER A 116 -10.66 23.66 -0.95
N ARG A 117 -11.82 23.65 -0.28
CA ARG A 117 -11.89 23.94 1.16
C ARG A 117 -11.25 22.83 2.02
N SER A 118 -11.33 21.59 1.56
CA SER A 118 -10.78 20.42 2.24
C SER A 118 -10.40 19.36 1.24
N GLU A 119 -9.49 18.48 1.64
CA GLU A 119 -9.09 17.27 0.94
C GLU A 119 -9.88 16.10 1.50
N ARG A 120 -10.43 15.26 0.63
CA ARG A 120 -11.11 14.06 1.09
C ARG A 120 -10.13 12.90 1.22
N ILE A 121 -10.46 11.95 2.08
CA ILE A 121 -9.56 10.81 2.35
C ILE A 121 -9.34 9.97 1.08
N GLU A 122 -10.35 9.79 0.24
CA GLU A 122 -10.23 9.04 -1.01
C GLU A 122 -9.28 9.69 -2.03
N GLU A 123 -9.19 11.03 -2.03
CA GLU A 123 -8.25 11.79 -2.87
C GLU A 123 -6.83 11.66 -2.32
N ASN A 124 -6.69 11.78 -0.99
CA ASN A 124 -5.43 11.59 -0.28
C ASN A 124 -4.86 10.19 -0.50
N VAL A 125 -5.69 9.14 -0.45
CA VAL A 125 -5.26 7.76 -0.70
C VAL A 125 -4.66 7.61 -2.09
N LEU A 126 -5.34 8.11 -3.12
CA LEU A 126 -4.86 7.96 -4.50
C LEU A 126 -3.56 8.73 -4.75
N VAL A 127 -3.50 10.00 -4.35
CA VAL A 127 -2.33 10.85 -4.56
C VAL A 127 -1.16 10.42 -3.70
N GLY A 128 -1.41 10.09 -2.44
CA GLY A 128 -0.39 9.62 -1.50
C GLY A 128 0.23 8.31 -1.94
N LEU A 129 -0.57 7.31 -2.33
CA LEU A 129 -0.02 6.05 -2.85
C LEU A 129 0.76 6.23 -4.16
N SER A 130 0.29 7.08 -5.07
CA SER A 130 1.02 7.38 -6.31
C SER A 130 2.36 8.08 -6.04
N THR A 131 2.40 8.93 -5.03
CA THR A 131 3.61 9.63 -4.59
C THR A 131 4.61 8.64 -3.98
N VAL A 132 4.15 7.79 -3.05
CA VAL A 132 4.99 6.77 -2.42
C VAL A 132 5.48 5.75 -3.45
N ASP A 133 4.62 5.34 -4.39
CA ASP A 133 5.03 4.47 -5.50
C ASP A 133 6.16 5.08 -6.30
N ALA A 134 6.09 6.37 -6.67
CA ALA A 134 7.17 7.06 -7.36
C ALA A 134 8.48 7.11 -6.54
N LEU A 135 8.39 7.42 -5.23
CA LEU A 135 9.55 7.46 -4.33
C LEU A 135 10.22 6.08 -4.17
N VAL A 136 9.44 5.00 -4.24
CA VAL A 136 9.92 3.62 -4.10
C VAL A 136 10.35 3.02 -5.44
N ALA A 137 9.73 3.45 -6.55
CA ALA A 137 9.93 2.90 -7.89
C ALA A 137 11.30 3.22 -8.50
N ASP A 138 11.95 4.29 -8.06
CA ASP A 138 13.31 4.67 -8.49
C ASP A 138 14.36 3.56 -8.25
N LEU A 139 14.01 2.54 -7.44
CA LEU A 139 14.91 1.43 -7.09
C LEU A 139 14.69 0.11 -7.85
N TYR A 140 13.55 -0.10 -8.51
CA TYR A 140 13.30 -1.37 -9.25
C TYR A 140 13.63 -1.28 -10.75
N GLY A 141 14.20 -0.16 -11.23
CA GLY A 141 14.52 0.03 -12.64
C GLY A 141 13.29 0.22 -13.55
N TYR A 142 12.13 0.56 -12.98
CA TYR A 142 10.88 0.78 -13.74
C TYR A 142 10.80 2.13 -14.46
N ALA A 143 11.71 3.08 -14.19
CA ALA A 143 11.77 4.36 -14.89
C ALA A 143 11.87 4.21 -16.42
N GLY A 144 12.41 3.10 -16.94
CA GLY A 144 12.46 2.80 -18.38
C GLY A 144 11.21 2.11 -18.97
N LYS A 145 10.24 1.69 -18.14
CA LYS A 145 9.07 0.89 -18.57
C LYS A 145 7.71 1.58 -18.38
N LEU A 146 7.67 2.76 -17.77
CA LEU A 146 6.44 3.52 -17.57
C LEU A 146 6.01 4.36 -18.80
N ASP A 147 6.59 4.12 -19.98
CA ASP A 147 5.99 4.58 -21.24
C ASP A 147 4.75 3.72 -21.57
N TYR A 148 3.63 4.04 -20.90
CA TYR A 148 2.32 3.44 -21.14
C TYR A 148 1.83 3.58 -22.59
N ARG A 149 2.50 4.36 -23.45
CA ARG A 149 2.15 4.49 -24.86
C ARG A 149 2.67 3.35 -25.73
N ASN A 150 3.65 2.55 -25.26
CA ASN A 150 4.34 1.56 -26.11
C ASN A 150 4.48 0.15 -25.53
N THR A 151 3.99 -0.14 -24.33
CA THR A 151 4.03 -1.50 -23.79
C THR A 151 2.99 -2.39 -24.48
N GLN A 152 3.44 -3.27 -25.38
CA GLN A 152 2.64 -4.39 -25.86
C GLN A 152 2.37 -5.37 -24.70
N PRO A 153 1.15 -5.93 -24.59
CA PRO A 153 0.84 -6.91 -23.56
C PRO A 153 1.78 -8.12 -23.67
N SER A 154 2.32 -8.56 -22.54
CA SER A 154 3.13 -9.78 -22.47
C SER A 154 2.31 -10.98 -22.95
N PRO A 155 2.87 -11.88 -23.79
CA PRO A 155 2.14 -13.04 -24.27
C PRO A 155 1.74 -13.95 -23.09
N SER A 156 0.51 -14.44 -23.13
CA SER A 156 -0.02 -15.40 -22.16
C SER A 156 0.89 -16.62 -22.08
N PRO A 157 1.19 -17.14 -20.87
CA PRO A 157 1.99 -18.34 -20.74
C PRO A 157 1.32 -19.49 -21.48
N THR A 158 2.05 -20.08 -22.43
CA THR A 158 1.65 -21.30 -23.11
C THR A 158 1.65 -22.43 -22.10
N ILE A 159 0.48 -22.94 -21.77
CA ILE A 159 0.35 -24.17 -20.99
C ILE A 159 0.63 -25.31 -21.97
N ASP A 160 1.80 -25.91 -21.85
CA ASP A 160 2.10 -27.18 -22.53
C ASP A 160 1.12 -28.24 -21.98
N ASN A 161 0.40 -28.90 -22.91
CA ASN A 161 -0.62 -29.92 -22.62
C ASN A 161 -0.01 -31.27 -22.24
#